data_AF-A0AAU8HB90-F1
#
_entry.id   AF-A0AAU8HB90-F1
#
_cell.length_a   1.000
_cell.length_b   1.000
_cell.length_c   1.000
_cell.angle_alpha   90.00
_cell.angle_beta   90.00
_cell.angle_gamma   90.00
#
_symmetry.space_group_name_H-M   'P 1'
#
loop_
_entity.id
_entity.type
_entity.pdbx_description
1 polymer ?
#
loop_
_entity_poly.entity_id
_entity_poly.type
_entity_poly.pdbx_seq_one_letter_code
_entity_poly.pdbx_strand_id
1 'polypeptide(L)'
;MVGDQVAIPGLGSAPGGSTSEASARAFGEENRARLLKRYFSSAEAVNPENAWRHVYRLLLWIDRTTGLAHCYESDKCQPGRPWYARSLAFHVWSAEALGVAPGELDKHIDYLFRHATADLAHVAARNRARLLDTVSGQRRPYEGMGLPEPGEDPELESIIAEVLDPFLAQRPSPAALRELAERIYAHVGLENKRKNLVGEGFEDTVSALLSRIPAIARTHTIHVRPLLHQVPGFRRPRANSKPRQVDLALVQGATGRRTLVSCKWSVRSDREEQFVSDFRDYAELEEAGEDFDYVLITNEFDPARLAAACEVRRQNSPLFSAVVHVNPAGPHAAYRAPVPARGKGIRRALGHIESGRLVGLDGWLRDVAGR
;
A
#
# COMPACT_ATOMS: atom_id res chain seq x y z
N MET A 1 -9.03 -20.67 -39.84
CA MET A 1 -7.80 -20.93 -39.07
C MET A 1 -7.66 -19.81 -38.06
N VAL A 2 -8.01 -20.12 -36.82
CA VAL A 2 -8.11 -19.20 -35.69
C VAL A 2 -6.70 -19.06 -35.12
N GLY A 3 -6.17 -17.84 -35.02
CA GLY A 3 -4.85 -17.59 -34.45
C GLY A 3 -4.87 -17.85 -32.95
N ASP A 4 -4.04 -18.80 -32.52
CA ASP A 4 -3.85 -19.13 -31.11
C ASP A 4 -3.36 -17.91 -30.34
N GLN A 5 -4.17 -17.47 -29.37
CA GLN A 5 -3.78 -16.52 -28.35
C GLN A 5 -2.85 -17.22 -27.37
N VAL A 6 -1.55 -17.20 -27.64
CA VAL A 6 -0.55 -17.70 -26.69
C VAL A 6 -0.38 -16.69 -25.55
N ALA A 7 -0.87 -17.05 -24.37
CA ALA A 7 -0.81 -16.27 -23.14
C ALA A 7 0.63 -15.87 -22.76
N ILE A 8 0.75 -14.82 -21.95
CA ILE A 8 2.01 -14.45 -21.31
C ILE A 8 2.28 -15.47 -20.20
N PRO A 9 3.49 -16.04 -20.09
CA PRO A 9 3.86 -16.78 -18.90
C PRO A 9 3.69 -15.88 -17.65
N GLY A 10 2.69 -16.17 -16.81
CA GLY A 10 2.47 -15.51 -15.52
C GLY A 10 1.37 -14.46 -15.45
N LEU A 11 0.81 -14.05 -16.59
CA LEU A 11 -0.28 -13.09 -16.63
C LEU A 11 -1.38 -13.63 -17.54
N GLY A 12 -2.50 -14.03 -16.94
CA GLY A 12 -3.69 -14.43 -17.67
C GLY A 12 -4.15 -13.34 -18.65
N SER A 13 -5.02 -13.73 -19.58
CA SER A 13 -5.66 -12.80 -20.51
C SER A 13 -6.22 -11.59 -19.75
N ALA A 14 -5.81 -10.39 -20.16
CA ALA A 14 -6.27 -9.16 -19.54
C ALA A 14 -7.80 -9.03 -19.68
N PRO A 15 -8.53 -8.63 -18.63
CA PRO A 15 -9.93 -8.25 -18.79
C PRO A 15 -9.99 -7.04 -19.73
N GLY A 16 -10.94 -7.06 -20.68
CA GLY A 16 -11.06 -6.10 -21.78
C GLY A 16 -11.07 -4.64 -21.32
N GLY A 17 -9.90 -4.01 -21.29
CA GLY A 17 -9.67 -2.60 -21.04
C GLY A 17 -8.91 -1.98 -22.21
N SER A 18 -9.26 -0.75 -22.57
CA SER A 18 -8.72 -0.03 -23.73
C SER A 18 -7.19 -0.01 -23.78
N THR A 19 -6.65 -0.39 -24.94
CA THR A 19 -5.24 -0.64 -25.26
C THR A 19 -4.31 0.59 -25.31
N SER A 20 -4.83 1.81 -25.13
CA SER A 20 -4.11 3.06 -25.44
C SER A 20 -3.35 3.72 -24.27
N GLU A 21 -3.54 3.29 -23.02
CA GLU A 21 -3.08 4.07 -21.84
C GLU A 21 -2.04 3.39 -20.92
N ALA A 22 -1.55 2.20 -21.26
CA ALA A 22 -0.64 1.48 -20.37
C ALA A 22 0.73 2.19 -20.25
N SER A 23 1.10 2.61 -19.03
CA SER A 23 2.36 3.31 -18.74
C SER A 23 3.57 2.35 -18.71
N ALA A 24 4.70 2.78 -19.27
CA ALA A 24 5.97 2.04 -19.26
C ALA A 24 6.47 1.74 -17.83
N ARG A 25 6.11 2.59 -16.85
CA ARG A 25 6.34 2.37 -15.42
C ARG A 25 5.00 2.10 -14.73
N ALA A 26 4.50 0.87 -14.85
CA ALA A 26 3.17 0.49 -14.37
C ALA A 26 2.90 0.80 -12.87
N PHE A 27 3.93 0.83 -12.02
CA PHE A 27 3.80 1.18 -10.60
C PHE A 27 4.28 2.61 -10.26
N GLY A 28 4.70 3.39 -11.26
CA GLY A 28 5.23 4.75 -11.09
C GLY A 28 4.15 5.80 -10.88
N GLU A 29 4.57 6.99 -10.44
CA GLU A 29 3.72 8.13 -10.07
C GLU A 29 2.69 8.50 -11.15
N GLU A 30 3.11 8.64 -12.40
CA GLU A 30 2.21 8.96 -13.52
C GLU A 30 1.07 7.95 -13.67
N ASN A 31 1.37 6.65 -13.55
CA ASN A 31 0.35 5.62 -13.65
C ASN A 31 -0.58 5.63 -12.45
N ARG A 32 -0.05 5.80 -11.23
CA ARG A 32 -0.88 5.92 -10.02
C ARG A 32 -1.81 7.12 -10.10
N ALA A 33 -1.34 8.28 -10.55
CA ALA A 33 -2.16 9.47 -10.77
C ALA A 33 -3.30 9.21 -11.77
N ARG A 34 -3.00 8.54 -12.89
CA ARG A 34 -4.01 8.12 -13.88
C ARG A 34 -5.04 7.15 -13.28
N LEU A 35 -4.60 6.13 -12.55
CA LEU A 35 -5.46 5.14 -11.92
C LEU A 35 -6.36 5.77 -10.84
N LEU A 36 -5.83 6.68 -10.03
CA LEU A 36 -6.60 7.46 -9.06
C LEU A 36 -7.64 8.33 -9.75
N LYS A 37 -7.26 9.04 -10.83
CA LYS A 37 -8.21 9.84 -11.63
C LYS A 37 -9.35 8.98 -12.17
N ARG A 38 -9.03 7.81 -12.74
CA ARG A 38 -10.01 6.84 -13.26
C ARG A 38 -10.93 6.28 -12.16
N TYR A 39 -10.37 5.95 -11.00
CA TYR A 39 -11.17 5.48 -9.87
C TYR A 39 -12.18 6.55 -9.44
N PHE A 40 -11.70 7.76 -9.16
CA PHE A 40 -12.54 8.84 -8.65
C PHE A 40 -13.48 9.46 -9.69
N SER A 41 -13.33 9.18 -10.99
CA SER A 41 -14.30 9.61 -12.00
C SER A 41 -15.61 8.81 -11.98
N SER A 42 -15.60 7.64 -11.32
CA SER A 42 -16.77 6.75 -11.21
C SER A 42 -17.17 6.45 -9.76
N ALA A 43 -16.31 6.79 -8.79
CA ALA A 43 -16.61 6.65 -7.38
C ALA A 43 -17.65 7.68 -6.90
N GLU A 44 -18.29 7.39 -5.77
CA GLU A 44 -19.08 8.37 -5.04
C GLU A 44 -18.26 9.61 -4.67
N ALA A 45 -18.92 10.75 -4.48
CA ALA A 45 -18.27 11.99 -4.09
C ALA A 45 -17.57 11.82 -2.73
N VAL A 46 -16.31 12.26 -2.65
CA VAL A 46 -15.51 12.14 -1.44
C VAL A 46 -15.98 13.15 -0.39
N ASN A 47 -16.24 12.65 0.81
CA ASN A 47 -16.49 13.43 2.03
C ASN A 47 -15.72 12.81 3.21
N PRO A 48 -15.59 13.51 4.34
CA PRO A 48 -14.91 12.95 5.52
C PRO A 48 -15.45 11.58 5.94
N GLU A 49 -16.77 11.37 5.89
CA GLU A 49 -17.44 10.14 6.36
C GLU A 49 -17.06 8.89 5.53
N ASN A 50 -16.91 9.04 4.21
CA ASN A 50 -16.63 7.93 3.30
C ASN A 50 -15.15 7.84 2.87
N ALA A 51 -14.32 8.83 3.19
CA ALA A 51 -12.90 8.89 2.80
C ALA A 51 -12.13 7.58 3.08
N TRP A 52 -12.33 6.99 4.26
CA TRP A 52 -11.66 5.75 4.66
C TRP A 52 -12.05 4.56 3.77
N ARG A 53 -13.28 4.52 3.25
CA ARG A 53 -13.75 3.45 2.34
C ARG A 53 -12.95 3.49 1.05
N HIS A 54 -12.68 4.69 0.53
CA HIS A 54 -11.87 4.83 -0.67
C HIS A 54 -10.43 4.37 -0.44
N VAL A 55 -9.83 4.66 0.72
CA VAL A 55 -8.50 4.13 1.08
C VAL A 55 -8.50 2.60 1.03
N TYR A 56 -9.47 1.95 1.65
CA TYR A 56 -9.55 0.48 1.63
C TYR A 56 -9.80 -0.10 0.25
N ARG A 57 -10.73 0.49 -0.53
CA ARG A 57 -10.97 0.05 -1.92
C ARG A 57 -9.72 0.18 -2.80
N LEU A 58 -8.91 1.21 -2.57
CA LEU A 58 -7.71 1.49 -3.36
C LEU A 58 -6.50 0.62 -2.97
N LEU A 59 -6.31 0.37 -1.67
CA LEU A 59 -5.02 -0.10 -1.13
C LEU A 59 -5.10 -1.33 -0.22
N LEU A 60 -6.23 -1.61 0.43
CA LEU A 60 -6.35 -2.83 1.23
C LEU A 60 -6.27 -4.03 0.29
N TRP A 61 -5.61 -5.11 0.70
CA TRP A 61 -5.48 -6.32 -0.12
C TRP A 61 -5.81 -7.57 0.67
N ILE A 62 -6.03 -8.66 -0.06
CA ILE A 62 -6.11 -10.00 0.52
C ILE A 62 -4.71 -10.57 0.63
N ASP A 63 -4.32 -10.92 1.85
CA ASP A 63 -3.12 -11.68 2.10
C ASP A 63 -3.27 -13.09 1.53
N ARG A 64 -2.52 -13.37 0.46
CA ARG A 64 -2.59 -14.64 -0.28
C ARG A 64 -2.26 -15.87 0.57
N THR A 65 -1.51 -15.69 1.65
CA THR A 65 -1.13 -16.81 2.54
C THR A 65 -2.26 -17.20 3.50
N THR A 66 -3.18 -16.29 3.81
CA THR A 66 -4.30 -16.55 4.73
C THR A 66 -5.66 -16.55 4.03
N GLY A 67 -5.76 -15.97 2.83
CA GLY A 67 -7.03 -15.73 2.13
C GLY A 67 -7.87 -14.60 2.74
N LEU A 68 -7.34 -13.84 3.70
CA LEU A 68 -8.07 -12.81 4.45
C LEU A 68 -7.56 -11.40 4.16
N ALA A 69 -8.32 -10.39 4.57
CA ALA A 69 -7.90 -8.99 4.44
C ALA A 69 -6.64 -8.77 5.27
N HIS A 70 -5.60 -8.20 4.65
CA HIS A 70 -4.34 -7.99 5.33
C HIS A 70 -4.46 -6.90 6.39
N CYS A 71 -4.21 -7.27 7.64
CA CYS A 71 -4.19 -6.33 8.77
C CYS A 71 -2.84 -6.30 9.50
N TYR A 72 -2.10 -7.41 9.52
CA TYR A 72 -0.89 -7.55 10.31
C TYR A 72 0.09 -8.50 9.62
N GLU A 73 1.27 -8.72 10.21
CA GLU A 73 2.30 -9.58 9.61
C GLU A 73 1.76 -10.99 9.28
N SER A 74 1.95 -11.40 8.01
CA SER A 74 1.35 -12.60 7.44
C SER A 74 1.68 -13.87 8.21
N ASP A 75 2.90 -14.00 8.72
CA ASP A 75 3.36 -15.15 9.51
C ASP A 75 2.64 -15.24 10.87
N LYS A 76 2.23 -14.09 11.44
CA LYS A 76 1.45 -14.03 12.68
C LYS A 76 -0.03 -14.31 12.44
N CYS A 77 -0.52 -14.06 11.24
CA CYS A 77 -1.92 -14.22 10.87
C CYS A 77 -2.26 -15.63 10.35
N GLN A 78 -1.30 -16.56 10.25
CA GLN A 78 -1.59 -17.92 9.77
C GLN A 78 -2.59 -18.68 10.65
N PRO A 79 -3.41 -19.59 10.09
CA PRO A 79 -4.26 -20.50 10.87
C PRO A 79 -3.50 -21.15 12.04
N GLY A 80 -4.13 -21.20 13.21
CA GLY A 80 -3.51 -21.70 14.45
C GLY A 80 -2.62 -20.69 15.19
N ARG A 81 -2.30 -19.53 14.60
CA ARG A 81 -1.57 -18.45 15.29
C ARG A 81 -2.54 -17.53 16.06
N PRO A 82 -2.06 -16.82 17.09
CA PRO A 82 -2.90 -15.95 17.93
C PRO A 82 -3.64 -14.83 17.18
N TRP A 83 -3.11 -14.40 16.02
CA TRP A 83 -3.66 -13.29 15.26
C TRP A 83 -4.72 -13.70 14.22
N TYR A 84 -4.83 -14.99 13.88
CA TYR A 84 -5.74 -15.45 12.82
C TYR A 84 -7.23 -15.12 13.11
N ALA A 85 -7.69 -15.36 14.34
CA ALA A 85 -9.06 -15.03 14.74
C ALA A 85 -9.37 -13.53 14.63
N ARG A 86 -8.36 -12.69 14.82
CA ARG A 86 -8.47 -11.23 14.68
C ARG A 86 -8.50 -10.82 13.21
N SER A 87 -7.70 -11.47 12.35
CA SER A 87 -7.76 -11.32 10.90
C SER A 87 -9.13 -11.71 10.34
N LEU A 88 -9.75 -12.78 10.84
CA LEU A 88 -11.12 -13.17 10.50
C LEU A 88 -12.12 -12.07 10.88
N ALA A 89 -12.06 -11.58 12.13
CA ALA A 89 -12.95 -10.52 12.60
C ALA A 89 -12.80 -9.23 11.76
N PHE A 90 -11.56 -8.83 11.45
CA PHE A 90 -11.30 -7.68 10.60
C PHE A 90 -11.79 -7.89 9.16
N HIS A 91 -11.60 -9.08 8.59
CA HIS A 91 -12.05 -9.39 7.23
C HIS A 91 -13.57 -9.31 7.11
N VAL A 92 -14.31 -9.93 8.05
CA VAL A 92 -15.78 -9.85 8.10
C VAL A 92 -16.23 -8.41 8.26
N TRP A 93 -15.68 -7.68 9.24
CA TRP A 93 -16.01 -6.28 9.46
C TRP A 93 -15.74 -5.41 8.22
N SER A 94 -14.60 -5.62 7.54
CA SER A 94 -14.24 -4.86 6.35
C SER A 94 -15.22 -5.10 5.21
N ALA A 95 -15.63 -6.35 5.01
CA ALA A 95 -16.61 -6.71 3.99
C ALA A 95 -17.98 -6.06 4.27
N GLU A 96 -18.49 -6.19 5.50
CA GLU A 96 -19.73 -5.56 5.94
C GLU A 96 -19.69 -4.04 5.79
N ALA A 97 -18.62 -3.40 6.27
CA ALA A 97 -18.48 -1.94 6.27
C ALA A 97 -18.30 -1.34 4.85
N LEU A 98 -17.87 -2.17 3.88
CA LEU A 98 -17.79 -1.83 2.46
C LEU A 98 -19.04 -2.28 1.67
N GLY A 99 -20.00 -2.94 2.32
CA GLY A 99 -21.24 -3.41 1.70
C GLY A 99 -21.03 -4.56 0.71
N VAL A 100 -20.06 -5.46 0.97
CA VAL A 100 -19.72 -6.58 0.09
C VAL A 100 -19.74 -7.90 0.86
N ALA A 101 -19.98 -9.01 0.17
CA ALA A 101 -19.89 -10.33 0.80
C ALA A 101 -18.42 -10.63 1.15
N PRO A 102 -18.13 -11.29 2.30
CA PRO A 102 -16.75 -11.62 2.70
C PRO A 102 -15.96 -12.37 1.60
N GLY A 103 -16.57 -13.36 0.96
CA GLY A 103 -15.95 -14.13 -0.12
C GLY A 103 -15.69 -13.36 -1.42
N GLU A 104 -16.21 -12.13 -1.55
CA GLU A 104 -16.06 -11.28 -2.73
C GLU A 104 -15.17 -10.06 -2.46
N LEU A 105 -14.68 -9.88 -1.22
CA LEU A 105 -13.96 -8.68 -0.80
C LEU A 105 -12.75 -8.39 -1.70
N ASP A 106 -12.05 -9.42 -2.16
CA ASP A 106 -10.88 -9.34 -3.05
C ASP A 106 -11.16 -8.60 -4.37
N LYS A 107 -12.38 -8.69 -4.89
CA LYS A 107 -12.82 -8.02 -6.12
C LYS A 107 -13.08 -6.53 -5.92
N HIS A 108 -13.30 -6.11 -4.67
CA HIS A 108 -13.73 -4.75 -4.31
C HIS A 108 -12.64 -3.90 -3.65
N ILE A 109 -11.50 -4.50 -3.32
CA ILE A 109 -10.33 -3.82 -2.75
C ILE A 109 -9.13 -3.90 -3.72
N ASP A 110 -7.98 -3.42 -3.28
CA ASP A 110 -6.71 -3.53 -3.99
C ASP A 110 -6.72 -2.93 -5.41
N TYR A 111 -7.58 -1.93 -5.63
CA TYR A 111 -7.83 -1.39 -6.97
C TYR A 111 -6.55 -0.92 -7.65
N LEU A 112 -5.68 -0.18 -6.94
CA LEU A 112 -4.45 0.35 -7.54
C LEU A 112 -3.52 -0.76 -8.00
N PHE A 113 -3.34 -1.81 -7.19
CA PHE A 113 -2.42 -2.90 -7.53
C PHE A 113 -2.94 -3.76 -8.66
N ARG A 114 -4.23 -4.12 -8.62
CA ARG A 114 -4.85 -4.93 -9.68
C ARG A 114 -4.78 -4.24 -11.04
N HIS A 115 -5.06 -2.93 -11.09
CA HIS A 115 -4.99 -2.18 -12.34
C HIS A 115 -3.55 -1.90 -12.80
N ALA A 116 -2.63 -1.59 -11.88
CA ALA A 116 -1.21 -1.45 -12.22
C ALA A 116 -0.61 -2.76 -12.76
N THR A 117 -1.02 -3.90 -12.21
CA THR A 117 -0.57 -5.22 -12.69
C THR A 117 -1.15 -5.53 -14.06
N ALA A 118 -2.40 -5.17 -14.32
CA ALA A 118 -3.00 -5.29 -15.65
C ALA A 118 -2.26 -4.42 -16.69
N ASP A 119 -1.93 -3.17 -16.35
CA ASP A 119 -1.13 -2.31 -17.24
C ASP A 119 0.25 -2.91 -17.52
N LEU A 120 0.91 -3.46 -16.49
CA LEU A 120 2.20 -4.12 -16.68
C LEU A 120 2.09 -5.33 -17.61
N ALA A 121 1.04 -6.13 -17.47
CA ALA A 121 0.78 -7.27 -18.36
C ALA A 121 0.65 -6.82 -19.82
N HIS A 122 -0.11 -5.75 -20.07
CA HIS A 122 -0.24 -5.19 -21.41
C HIS A 122 1.10 -4.69 -21.99
N VAL A 123 1.93 -4.04 -21.18
CA VAL A 123 3.25 -3.57 -21.62
C VAL A 123 4.19 -4.75 -21.89
N ALA A 124 4.18 -5.78 -21.03
CA ALA A 124 4.97 -7.00 -21.24
C ALA A 124 4.56 -7.71 -22.54
N ALA A 125 3.26 -7.84 -22.81
CA ALA A 125 2.75 -8.46 -24.04
C ALA A 125 3.27 -7.74 -25.30
N ARG A 126 3.23 -6.40 -25.30
CA ARG A 126 3.68 -5.58 -26.43
C ARG A 126 5.18 -5.70 -26.70
N ASN A 127 5.97 -5.85 -25.63
CA ASN A 127 7.43 -5.90 -25.74
C ASN A 127 7.98 -7.32 -26.01
N ARG A 128 7.11 -8.34 -25.98
CA ARG A 128 7.48 -9.76 -26.10
C ARG A 128 8.35 -10.07 -27.32
N ALA A 129 7.90 -9.67 -28.52
CA ALA A 129 8.61 -10.00 -29.76
C ALA A 129 10.03 -9.39 -29.79
N ARG A 130 10.16 -8.13 -29.36
CA ARG A 130 11.45 -7.43 -29.29
C ARG A 130 12.41 -8.05 -28.29
N LEU A 131 11.90 -8.54 -27.16
CA LEU A 131 12.69 -9.20 -26.12
C LEU A 131 13.22 -10.56 -26.59
N LEU A 132 12.40 -11.35 -27.30
CA LEU A 132 12.82 -12.66 -27.82
C LEU A 132 14.00 -12.55 -28.79
N ASP A 133 13.94 -11.62 -29.75
CA ASP A 133 15.05 -11.39 -30.68
C ASP A 133 16.34 -10.98 -29.96
N THR A 134 16.21 -10.15 -28.92
CA THR A 134 17.34 -9.71 -28.09
C THR A 134 17.94 -10.88 -27.30
N VAL A 135 17.10 -11.70 -26.65
CA VAL A 135 17.53 -12.87 -25.87
C VAL A 135 18.22 -13.89 -26.77
N SER A 136 17.65 -14.20 -27.94
CA SER A 136 18.29 -15.09 -28.92
C SER A 136 19.63 -14.53 -29.39
N GLY A 137 19.73 -13.23 -29.66
CA GLY A 137 20.99 -12.58 -29.99
C GLY A 137 22.04 -12.67 -28.88
N GLN A 138 21.62 -12.53 -27.62
CA GLN A 138 22.49 -12.62 -26.44
C GLN A 138 22.96 -14.05 -26.14
N ARG A 139 22.12 -15.07 -26.43
CA ARG A 139 22.46 -16.48 -26.19
C ARG A 139 23.30 -17.10 -27.30
N ARG A 140 23.18 -16.61 -28.54
CA ARG A 140 23.89 -17.15 -29.72
C ARG A 140 25.39 -17.40 -29.51
N PRO A 141 26.17 -16.52 -28.85
CA PRO A 141 27.61 -16.76 -28.62
C PRO A 141 27.92 -17.95 -27.70
N TYR A 142 26.92 -18.47 -26.97
CA TYR A 142 27.06 -19.51 -25.96
C TYR A 142 26.30 -20.80 -26.32
N GLU A 143 25.84 -20.93 -27.57
CA GLU A 143 25.19 -22.14 -28.06
C GLU A 143 26.07 -23.38 -27.87
N GLY A 144 25.48 -24.48 -27.39
CA GLY A 144 26.18 -25.75 -27.15
C GLY A 144 26.97 -25.84 -25.84
N MET A 145 27.03 -24.78 -25.02
CA MET A 145 27.77 -24.78 -23.75
C MET A 145 27.00 -25.38 -22.55
N GLY A 146 25.79 -25.90 -22.77
CA GLY A 146 24.96 -26.47 -21.70
C GLY A 146 24.52 -25.44 -20.64
N LEU A 147 24.38 -24.17 -21.03
CA LEU A 147 23.85 -23.15 -20.13
C LEU A 147 22.37 -23.44 -19.81
N PRO A 148 21.92 -23.17 -18.57
CA PRO A 148 20.51 -23.32 -18.23
C PRO A 148 19.61 -22.45 -19.09
N GLU A 149 18.39 -22.91 -19.32
CA GLU A 149 17.36 -22.12 -19.99
C GLU A 149 16.70 -21.16 -18.98
N PRO A 150 16.30 -19.95 -19.41
CA PRO A 150 15.42 -19.12 -18.59
C PRO A 150 14.20 -19.92 -18.13
N GLY A 151 13.85 -19.80 -16.85
CA GLY A 151 12.74 -20.54 -16.25
C GLY A 151 13.06 -21.96 -15.78
N GLU A 152 14.26 -22.47 -16.04
CA GLU A 152 14.70 -23.77 -15.53
C GLU A 152 14.92 -23.70 -14.01
N ASP A 153 14.12 -24.46 -13.26
CA ASP A 153 14.19 -24.54 -11.79
C ASP A 153 13.82 -25.94 -11.31
N PRO A 154 14.81 -26.85 -11.19
CA PRO A 154 14.56 -28.23 -10.80
C PRO A 154 13.88 -28.39 -9.43
N GLU A 155 14.09 -27.45 -8.50
CA GLU A 155 13.50 -27.51 -7.15
C GLU A 155 12.01 -27.20 -7.22
N LEU A 156 11.63 -26.09 -7.87
CA LEU A 156 10.22 -25.73 -8.05
C LEU A 156 9.47 -26.77 -8.89
N GLU A 157 10.11 -27.30 -9.93
CA GLU A 157 9.56 -28.39 -10.73
C GLU A 157 9.28 -29.64 -9.89
N SER A 158 10.19 -30.00 -8.98
CA SER A 158 10.01 -31.13 -8.06
C SER A 158 8.84 -30.90 -7.11
N ILE A 159 8.71 -29.71 -6.52
CA ILE A 159 7.60 -29.36 -5.61
C ILE A 159 6.24 -29.48 -6.32
N ILE A 160 6.15 -28.99 -7.57
CA ILE A 160 4.92 -29.05 -8.35
C ILE A 160 4.58 -30.50 -8.73
N ALA A 161 5.57 -31.25 -9.21
CA ALA A 161 5.38 -32.65 -9.61
C ALA A 161 4.96 -33.52 -8.40
N GLU A 162 5.62 -33.37 -7.26
CA GLU A 162 5.31 -34.16 -6.05
C GLU A 162 3.84 -34.01 -5.61
N VAL A 163 3.28 -32.80 -5.71
CA VAL A 163 1.89 -32.53 -5.33
C VAL A 163 0.89 -32.97 -6.40
N LEU A 164 1.21 -32.77 -7.69
CA LEU A 164 0.26 -32.96 -8.79
C LEU A 164 0.32 -34.35 -9.44
N ASP A 165 1.43 -35.07 -9.37
CA ASP A 165 1.63 -36.36 -10.04
C ASP A 165 0.49 -37.36 -9.79
N PRO A 166 -0.10 -37.50 -8.57
CA PRO A 166 -1.23 -38.40 -8.35
C PRO A 166 -2.50 -38.07 -9.13
N PHE A 167 -2.64 -36.82 -9.59
CA PHE A 167 -3.82 -36.31 -10.29
C PHE A 167 -3.61 -36.17 -11.80
N LEU A 168 -2.39 -36.41 -12.29
CA LEU A 168 -2.03 -36.23 -13.69
C LEU A 168 -2.02 -37.56 -14.44
N ALA A 169 -2.71 -37.62 -15.58
CA ALA A 169 -2.67 -38.79 -16.46
C ALA A 169 -1.30 -38.97 -17.14
N GLN A 170 -0.56 -37.87 -17.31
CA GLN A 170 0.79 -37.85 -17.86
C GLN A 170 1.60 -36.75 -17.20
N ARG A 171 2.88 -37.02 -16.92
CA ARG A 171 3.80 -36.02 -16.39
C ARG A 171 3.95 -34.86 -17.39
N PRO A 172 3.91 -33.59 -16.95
CA PRO A 172 4.10 -32.45 -17.84
C PRO A 172 5.49 -32.49 -18.49
N SER A 173 5.59 -31.96 -19.72
CA SER A 173 6.89 -31.88 -20.42
C SER A 173 7.83 -30.88 -19.73
N PRO A 174 9.16 -31.02 -19.88
CA PRO A 174 10.12 -30.05 -19.32
C PRO A 174 9.85 -28.61 -19.79
N ALA A 175 9.40 -28.42 -21.03
CA ALA A 175 9.04 -27.09 -21.54
C ALA A 175 7.81 -26.49 -20.82
N ALA A 176 6.80 -27.31 -20.53
CA ALA A 176 5.61 -26.87 -19.82
C ALA A 176 5.91 -26.56 -18.33
N LEU A 177 6.80 -27.34 -17.72
CA LEU A 177 7.28 -27.10 -16.35
C LEU A 177 8.09 -25.80 -16.25
N ARG A 178 9.02 -25.55 -17.18
CA ARG A 178 9.72 -24.26 -17.26
C ARG A 178 8.77 -23.09 -17.46
N GLU A 179 7.82 -23.22 -18.39
CA GLU A 179 6.81 -22.18 -18.60
C GLU A 179 6.09 -21.90 -17.26
N LEU A 180 5.59 -22.94 -16.58
CA LEU A 180 4.91 -22.82 -15.29
C LEU A 180 5.79 -22.16 -14.22
N ALA A 181 7.07 -22.53 -14.11
CA ALA A 181 8.02 -21.92 -13.21
C ALA A 181 8.19 -20.42 -13.49
N GLU A 182 8.35 -20.02 -14.76
CA GLU A 182 8.38 -18.60 -15.14
C GLU A 182 7.09 -17.88 -14.73
N ARG A 183 5.93 -18.52 -14.87
CA ARG A 183 4.63 -17.93 -14.47
C ARG A 183 4.58 -17.67 -12.97
N ILE A 184 5.05 -18.63 -12.18
CA ILE A 184 5.08 -18.54 -10.72
C ILE A 184 6.04 -17.41 -10.30
N TYR A 185 7.25 -17.39 -10.86
CA TYR A 185 8.23 -16.34 -10.56
C TYR A 185 7.73 -14.95 -10.95
N ALA A 186 7.12 -14.81 -12.13
CA ALA A 186 6.49 -13.57 -12.53
C ALA A 186 5.41 -13.15 -11.52
N HIS A 187 4.52 -14.07 -11.14
CA HIS A 187 3.47 -13.80 -10.16
C HIS A 187 4.02 -13.36 -8.79
N VAL A 188 4.99 -14.08 -8.24
CA VAL A 188 5.64 -13.75 -6.95
C VAL A 188 6.41 -12.42 -7.04
N GLY A 189 7.10 -12.18 -8.17
CA GLY A 189 7.79 -10.93 -8.42
C GLY A 189 6.86 -9.72 -8.46
N LEU A 190 5.63 -9.89 -8.95
CA LEU A 190 4.60 -8.85 -8.94
C LEU A 190 4.12 -8.55 -7.52
N GLU A 191 3.85 -9.58 -6.71
CA GLU A 191 3.45 -9.40 -5.31
C GLU A 191 4.52 -8.65 -4.50
N ASN A 192 5.81 -8.83 -4.80
CA ASN A 192 6.87 -8.03 -4.18
C ASN A 192 6.78 -6.52 -4.50
N LYS A 193 6.26 -6.13 -5.67
CA LYS A 193 6.05 -4.72 -6.05
C LYS A 193 4.91 -4.05 -5.30
N ARG A 194 4.02 -4.81 -4.67
CA ARG A 194 2.93 -4.30 -3.82
C ARG A 194 3.44 -3.37 -2.73
N LYS A 195 4.58 -3.73 -2.10
CA LYS A 195 5.19 -2.94 -1.02
C LYS A 195 5.50 -1.51 -1.46
N ASN A 196 5.99 -1.33 -2.69
CA ASN A 196 6.31 -0.02 -3.25
C ASN A 196 5.03 0.76 -3.55
N LEU A 197 4.01 0.08 -4.10
CA LEU A 197 2.72 0.71 -4.38
C LEU A 197 2.01 1.16 -3.09
N VAL A 198 2.02 0.34 -2.04
CA VAL A 198 1.36 0.66 -0.77
C VAL A 198 2.03 1.85 -0.07
N GLY A 199 3.34 2.04 -0.23
CA GLY A 199 4.04 3.23 0.28
C GLY A 199 3.55 4.51 -0.42
N GLU A 200 4.06 4.76 -1.63
CA GLU A 200 3.78 6.00 -2.37
C GLU A 200 2.29 6.13 -2.77
N GLY A 201 1.62 5.02 -3.06
CA GLY A 201 0.20 5.01 -3.38
C GLY A 201 -0.69 5.37 -2.20
N PHE A 202 -0.24 5.17 -0.95
CA PHE A 202 -0.98 5.65 0.22
C PHE A 202 -0.90 7.17 0.35
N GLU A 203 0.28 7.76 0.14
CA GLU A 203 0.48 9.21 0.08
C GLU A 203 -0.39 9.84 -1.02
N ASP A 204 -0.32 9.28 -2.23
CA ASP A 204 -1.09 9.77 -3.39
C ASP A 204 -2.59 9.64 -3.16
N THR A 205 -3.04 8.57 -2.49
CA THR A 205 -4.45 8.37 -2.13
C THR A 205 -4.92 9.41 -1.12
N VAL A 206 -4.17 9.65 -0.04
CA VAL A 206 -4.54 10.66 0.97
C VAL A 206 -4.59 12.05 0.36
N SER A 207 -3.59 12.41 -0.46
CA SER A 207 -3.60 13.68 -1.21
C SER A 207 -4.83 13.80 -2.11
N ALA A 208 -5.14 12.75 -2.86
CA ALA A 208 -6.31 12.71 -3.74
C ALA A 208 -7.63 12.89 -2.99
N LEU A 209 -7.74 12.41 -1.75
CA LEU A 209 -8.90 12.63 -0.89
C LEU A 209 -8.97 14.08 -0.40
N LEU A 210 -7.86 14.63 0.13
CA LEU A 210 -7.77 16.01 0.61
C LEU A 210 -8.16 17.01 -0.49
N SER A 211 -7.64 16.84 -1.70
CA SER A 211 -7.95 17.72 -2.85
C SER A 211 -9.39 17.59 -3.35
N ARG A 212 -10.13 16.54 -2.96
CA ARG A 212 -11.52 16.32 -3.39
C ARG A 212 -12.55 16.80 -2.38
N ILE A 213 -12.15 17.10 -1.15
CA ILE A 213 -13.04 17.66 -0.14
C ILE A 213 -13.07 19.19 -0.33
N PRO A 214 -14.19 19.80 -0.76
CA PRO A 214 -14.21 21.20 -1.19
C PRO A 214 -13.83 22.21 -0.11
N ALA A 215 -14.10 21.91 1.16
CA ALA A 215 -13.68 22.76 2.27
C ALA A 215 -12.14 22.83 2.35
N ILE A 216 -11.48 21.66 2.32
CA ILE A 216 -10.02 21.55 2.40
C ILE A 216 -9.36 22.12 1.14
N ALA A 217 -9.85 21.76 -0.04
CA ALA A 217 -9.25 22.18 -1.31
C ALA A 217 -9.30 23.70 -1.54
N ARG A 218 -10.24 24.41 -0.89
CA ARG A 218 -10.34 25.88 -0.95
C ARG A 218 -9.47 26.59 0.07
N THR A 219 -9.22 25.97 1.23
CA THR A 219 -8.50 26.61 2.33
C THR A 219 -7.04 26.17 2.45
N HIS A 220 -6.66 25.06 1.84
CA HIS A 220 -5.32 24.49 1.96
C HIS A 220 -4.66 24.24 0.61
N THR A 221 -3.38 24.60 0.51
CA THR A 221 -2.48 24.10 -0.54
C THR A 221 -1.91 22.75 -0.09
N ILE A 222 -2.07 21.71 -0.91
CA ILE A 222 -1.62 20.35 -0.61
C ILE A 222 -0.40 20.04 -1.47
N HIS A 223 0.71 19.69 -0.82
CA HIS A 223 1.95 19.29 -1.46
C HIS A 223 2.20 17.80 -1.22
N VAL A 224 2.48 17.05 -2.29
CA VAL A 224 2.83 15.62 -2.21
C VAL A 224 4.33 15.47 -2.35
N ARG A 225 4.95 14.75 -1.41
CA ARG A 225 6.39 14.53 -1.36
C ARG A 225 7.25 15.80 -1.54
N PRO A 226 6.89 16.98 -1.00
CA PRO A 226 7.72 18.17 -1.17
C PRO A 226 9.07 17.99 -0.47
N LEU A 227 10.12 18.59 -1.05
CA LEU A 227 11.31 18.86 -0.24
C LEU A 227 10.92 19.85 0.85
N LEU A 228 11.37 19.64 2.08
CA LEU A 228 10.92 20.43 3.23
C LEU A 228 11.14 21.93 3.02
N HIS A 229 12.29 22.31 2.45
CA HIS A 229 12.63 23.72 2.16
C HIS A 229 11.78 24.36 1.04
N GLN A 230 10.91 23.60 0.38
CA GLN A 230 9.91 24.10 -0.56
C GLN A 230 8.57 24.39 0.13
N VAL A 231 8.41 23.93 1.38
CA VAL A 231 7.27 24.26 2.22
C VAL A 231 7.51 25.64 2.85
N PRO A 232 6.55 26.57 2.80
CA PRO A 232 6.68 27.89 3.43
C PRO A 232 7.08 27.80 4.90
N GLY A 233 8.01 28.66 5.31
CA GLY A 233 8.54 28.71 6.69
C GLY A 233 9.69 27.76 6.99
N PHE A 234 10.19 27.01 6.00
CA PHE A 234 11.34 26.13 6.16
C PHE A 234 12.51 26.54 5.26
N ARG A 235 13.72 26.52 5.82
CA ARG A 235 14.95 26.88 5.12
C ARG A 235 15.62 25.70 4.44
N ARG A 236 16.53 26.00 3.52
CA ARG A 236 17.37 24.98 2.88
C ARG A 236 18.31 24.35 3.92
N PRO A 237 18.52 23.02 3.87
CA PRO A 237 19.53 22.39 4.69
C PRO A 237 20.94 22.89 4.33
N ARG A 238 21.88 22.75 5.25
CA ARG A 238 23.28 23.14 5.04
C ARG A 238 23.87 22.43 3.81
N ALA A 239 24.88 23.04 3.19
CA ALA A 239 25.63 22.41 2.11
C ALA A 239 26.11 21.01 2.54
N ASN A 240 25.93 20.02 1.65
CA ASN A 240 26.24 18.60 1.87
C ASN A 240 25.33 17.81 2.83
N SER A 241 24.30 18.43 3.41
CA SER A 241 23.27 17.69 4.16
C SER A 241 22.26 17.02 3.21
N LYS A 242 21.78 15.82 3.58
CA LYS A 242 20.76 15.12 2.79
C LYS A 242 19.46 15.95 2.74
N PRO A 243 18.88 16.18 1.55
CA PRO A 243 17.57 16.82 1.45
C PRO A 243 16.53 16.07 2.27
N ARG A 244 15.71 16.81 3.01
CA ARG A 244 14.56 16.26 3.74
C ARG A 244 13.32 16.37 2.87
N GLN A 245 12.58 15.28 2.79
CA GLN A 245 11.29 15.19 2.11
C GLN A 245 10.24 14.82 3.15
N VAL A 246 9.05 15.38 3.02
CA VAL A 246 7.88 15.05 3.84
C VAL A 246 6.89 14.32 2.95
N ASP A 247 6.17 13.31 3.47
CA ASP A 247 5.23 12.55 2.64
C ASP A 247 4.10 13.45 2.10
N LEU A 248 3.47 14.27 2.96
CA LEU A 248 2.57 15.36 2.55
C LEU A 248 2.78 16.61 3.41
N ALA A 249 2.51 17.79 2.83
CA ALA A 249 2.40 19.03 3.57
C ALA A 249 1.10 19.77 3.20
N LEU A 250 0.34 20.21 4.20
CA LEU A 250 -0.81 21.08 4.02
C LEU A 250 -0.43 22.47 4.53
N VAL A 251 -0.72 23.50 3.74
CA VAL A 251 -0.48 24.90 4.10
C VAL A 251 -1.82 25.63 4.05
N GLN A 252 -2.31 26.08 5.20
CA GLN A 252 -3.58 26.82 5.29
C GLN A 252 -3.38 28.23 4.71
N GLY A 253 -4.14 28.59 3.68
CA GLY A 253 -3.94 29.83 2.92
C GLY A 253 -4.18 31.11 3.73
N ALA A 254 -5.11 31.08 4.69
CA ALA A 254 -5.47 32.26 5.48
C ALA A 254 -4.45 32.59 6.59
N THR A 255 -3.85 31.58 7.20
CA THR A 255 -3.00 31.72 8.39
C THR A 255 -1.53 31.39 8.13
N GLY A 256 -1.22 30.74 7.00
CA GLY A 256 0.09 30.16 6.73
C GLY A 256 0.38 28.89 7.54
N ARG A 257 -0.53 28.42 8.42
CA ARG A 257 -0.29 27.27 9.31
C ARG A 257 0.08 26.02 8.50
N ARG A 258 1.17 25.38 8.91
CA ARG A 258 1.73 24.19 8.25
C ARG A 258 1.34 22.92 9.02
N THR A 259 0.88 21.91 8.28
CA THR A 259 0.69 20.55 8.80
C THR A 259 1.54 19.59 7.96
N LEU A 260 2.58 19.03 8.58
CA LEU A 260 3.42 17.99 7.99
C LEU A 260 2.80 16.63 8.31
N VAL A 261 2.67 15.77 7.31
CA VAL A 261 2.02 14.46 7.47
C VAL A 261 2.99 13.37 7.06
N SER A 262 3.13 12.36 7.92
CA SER A 262 3.74 11.08 7.59
C SER A 262 2.64 10.05 7.31
N CYS A 263 2.65 9.49 6.10
CA CYS A 263 1.74 8.42 5.69
C CYS A 263 2.48 7.10 5.74
N LYS A 264 2.13 6.22 6.68
CA LYS A 264 2.75 4.91 6.83
C LYS A 264 1.67 3.85 6.96
N TRP A 265 1.48 3.03 5.93
CA TRP A 265 0.44 1.98 5.95
C TRP A 265 0.55 1.09 7.19
N SER A 266 1.78 0.72 7.56
CA SER A 266 2.13 0.05 8.82
C SER A 266 3.32 0.75 9.49
N VAL A 267 3.36 0.65 10.82
CA VAL A 267 4.42 1.14 11.70
C VAL A 267 5.23 -0.07 12.16
N ARG A 268 6.54 0.02 12.05
CA ARG A 268 7.50 -0.97 12.57
C ARG A 268 8.43 -0.27 13.54
N SER A 269 9.12 -1.02 14.39
CA SER A 269 9.98 -0.46 15.43
C SER A 269 11.08 0.45 14.88
N ASP A 270 11.69 0.10 13.74
CA ASP A 270 12.67 0.94 13.03
C ASP A 270 12.07 2.27 12.54
N ARG A 271 10.78 2.26 12.18
CA ARG A 271 10.06 3.46 11.75
C ARG A 271 9.69 4.38 12.91
N GLU A 272 9.49 3.84 14.11
CA GLU A 272 9.18 4.65 15.30
C GLU A 272 10.33 5.59 15.68
N GLU A 273 11.56 5.10 15.65
CA GLU A 273 12.76 5.91 15.88
C GLU A 273 12.94 6.98 14.79
N GLN A 274 12.62 6.61 13.54
CA GLN A 274 12.70 7.53 12.41
C GLN A 274 11.80 8.76 12.60
N PHE A 275 10.59 8.61 13.16
CA PHE A 275 9.69 9.76 13.35
C PHE A 275 10.26 10.84 14.27
N VAL A 276 11.00 10.44 15.31
CA VAL A 276 11.64 11.39 16.24
C VAL A 276 12.78 12.12 15.55
N SER A 277 13.59 11.39 14.77
CA SER A 277 14.67 12.01 13.98
C SER A 277 14.12 12.96 12.93
N ASP A 278 13.09 12.55 12.19
CA ASP A 278 12.45 13.37 11.16
C ASP A 278 11.88 14.65 11.77
N PHE A 279 11.16 14.56 12.90
CA PHE A 279 10.64 15.74 13.58
C PHE A 279 11.75 16.71 14.03
N ARG A 280 12.84 16.19 14.60
CA ARG A 280 13.99 17.02 15.00
C ARG A 280 14.55 17.77 13.80
N ASP A 281 14.76 17.05 12.70
CA ASP A 281 15.30 17.64 11.48
C ASP A 281 14.33 18.68 10.88
N TYR A 282 13.03 18.48 11.02
CA TYR A 282 12.02 19.46 10.59
C TYR A 282 12.07 20.72 11.47
N ALA A 283 12.16 20.55 12.79
CA ALA A 283 12.26 21.66 13.73
C ALA A 283 13.56 22.47 13.56
N GLU A 284 14.69 21.82 13.23
CA GLU A 284 15.96 22.51 12.95
C GLU A 284 15.95 23.36 11.66
N LEU A 285 15.08 22.99 10.71
CA LEU A 285 14.90 23.66 9.43
C LEU A 285 13.73 24.64 9.43
N GLU A 286 12.94 24.69 10.50
CA GLU A 286 11.93 25.73 10.72
C GLU A 286 12.64 27.09 10.87
N GLU A 287 12.17 28.09 10.13
CA GLU A 287 12.78 29.43 10.10
C GLU A 287 11.75 30.56 10.34
N ALA A 288 10.45 30.28 10.26
CA ALA A 288 9.43 31.29 10.52
C ALA A 288 9.25 31.61 12.01
N GLY A 289 9.83 30.82 12.92
CA GLY A 289 9.64 30.97 14.36
C GLY A 289 8.23 30.58 14.79
N GLU A 290 7.53 29.78 13.98
CA GLU A 290 6.15 29.38 14.18
C GLU A 290 6.05 27.86 14.37
N ASP A 291 5.16 27.42 15.25
CA ASP A 291 4.85 25.99 15.37
C ASP A 291 4.23 25.43 14.06
N PHE A 292 4.41 24.12 13.87
CA PHE A 292 3.73 23.33 12.85
C PHE A 292 3.10 22.07 13.44
N ASP A 293 2.03 21.60 12.81
CA ASP A 293 1.43 20.32 13.18
C ASP A 293 2.21 19.17 12.55
N TYR A 294 2.40 18.08 13.29
CA TYR A 294 3.00 16.85 12.76
C TYR A 294 2.03 15.67 12.96
N VAL A 295 1.56 15.08 11.88
CA VAL A 295 0.48 14.10 11.88
C VAL A 295 0.97 12.76 11.34
N LEU A 296 0.62 11.67 12.00
CA LEU A 296 0.80 10.31 11.46
C LEU A 296 -0.54 9.79 10.94
N ILE A 297 -0.60 9.36 9.68
CA ILE A 297 -1.73 8.62 9.12
C ILE A 297 -1.29 7.18 8.84
N THR A 298 -2.03 6.20 9.37
CA THR A 298 -1.66 4.79 9.32
C THR A 298 -2.84 3.83 9.24
N ASN A 299 -2.58 2.58 8.83
CA ASN A 299 -3.50 1.45 8.92
C ASN A 299 -2.88 0.31 9.78
N GLU A 300 -2.10 0.67 10.81
CA GLU A 300 -1.43 -0.27 11.71
C GLU A 300 -2.42 -1.01 12.63
N PHE A 301 -2.25 -2.33 12.79
CA PHE A 301 -3.08 -3.16 13.67
C PHE A 301 -2.33 -3.73 14.88
N ASP A 302 -1.00 -3.71 14.92
CA ASP A 302 -0.28 -4.08 16.13
C ASP A 302 -0.62 -3.09 17.26
N PRO A 303 -1.26 -3.57 18.34
CA PRO A 303 -1.77 -2.69 19.37
C PRO A 303 -0.66 -2.04 20.19
N ALA A 304 0.52 -2.66 20.28
CA ALA A 304 1.65 -2.07 21.00
C ALA A 304 2.27 -0.93 20.20
N ARG A 305 2.48 -1.12 18.89
CA ARG A 305 3.02 -0.09 17.99
C ARG A 305 2.05 1.07 17.82
N LEU A 306 0.76 0.78 17.66
CA LEU A 306 -0.27 1.82 17.56
C LEU A 306 -0.39 2.64 18.85
N ALA A 307 -0.31 2.01 20.02
CA ALA A 307 -0.25 2.72 21.30
C ALA A 307 1.06 3.50 21.47
N ALA A 308 2.20 2.94 21.06
CA ALA A 308 3.49 3.62 21.11
C ALA A 308 3.49 4.89 20.25
N ALA A 309 2.93 4.86 19.04
CA ALA A 309 2.77 6.03 18.19
C ALA A 309 1.91 7.13 18.85
N CYS A 310 0.89 6.75 19.63
CA CYS A 310 0.08 7.70 20.38
C CYS A 310 0.83 8.35 21.55
N GLU A 311 1.76 7.61 22.16
CA GLU A 311 2.44 7.98 23.41
C GLU A 311 3.84 8.57 23.21
N VAL A 312 4.43 8.41 22.03
CA VAL A 312 5.73 9.00 21.70
C VAL A 312 5.71 10.51 21.88
N ARG A 313 6.75 11.05 22.52
CA ARG A 313 6.83 12.45 22.96
C ARG A 313 7.99 13.18 22.33
N ARG A 314 7.80 14.49 22.15
CA ARG A 314 8.85 15.48 22.00
C ARG A 314 8.90 16.30 23.27
N GLN A 315 9.96 16.16 24.06
CA GLN A 315 10.05 16.75 25.40
C GLN A 315 8.80 16.40 26.25
N ASN A 316 8.04 17.40 26.70
CA ASN A 316 6.85 17.24 27.53
C ASN A 316 5.53 17.21 26.75
N SER A 317 5.56 17.14 25.42
CA SER A 317 4.35 17.11 24.58
C SER A 317 4.32 15.87 23.67
N PRO A 318 3.15 15.41 23.21
CA PRO A 318 3.07 14.36 22.20
C PRO A 318 3.86 14.74 20.93
N LEU A 319 4.56 13.79 20.33
CA LEU A 319 5.32 14.00 19.09
C LEU A 319 4.38 14.35 17.93
N PHE A 320 3.28 13.60 17.80
CA PHE A 320 2.27 13.84 16.79
C PHE A 320 1.12 14.66 17.36
N SER A 321 0.76 15.76 16.69
CA SER A 321 -0.45 16.53 17.02
C SER A 321 -1.71 15.68 16.82
N ALA A 322 -1.72 14.78 15.84
CA ALA A 322 -2.74 13.75 15.69
C ALA A 322 -2.12 12.42 15.22
N VAL A 323 -2.62 11.31 15.76
CA VAL A 323 -2.41 9.98 15.18
C VAL A 323 -3.75 9.57 14.58
N VAL A 324 -3.74 9.30 13.28
CA VAL A 324 -4.93 9.05 12.47
C VAL A 324 -4.87 7.62 11.97
N HIS A 325 -5.81 6.79 12.40
CA HIS A 325 -6.02 5.49 11.78
C HIS A 325 -6.96 5.66 10.58
N VAL A 326 -6.75 4.90 9.49
CA VAL A 326 -7.65 4.91 8.33
C VAL A 326 -9.11 4.73 8.78
N ASN A 327 -9.37 3.73 9.62
CA ASN A 327 -10.63 3.60 10.35
C ASN A 327 -10.43 2.85 11.69
N PRO A 328 -10.54 3.49 12.87
CA PRO A 328 -10.31 2.86 14.17
C PRO A 328 -11.27 1.70 14.49
N ALA A 329 -12.43 1.65 13.83
CA ALA A 329 -13.36 0.54 13.99
C ALA A 329 -12.80 -0.80 13.46
N GLY A 330 -11.86 -0.77 12.52
CA GLY A 330 -11.16 -1.96 12.03
C GLY A 330 -10.31 -2.63 13.12
N PRO A 331 -9.32 -1.92 13.71
CA PRO A 331 -8.59 -2.41 14.88
C PRO A 331 -9.52 -2.78 16.03
N HIS A 332 -10.58 -2.01 16.30
CA HIS A 332 -11.55 -2.35 17.34
C HIS A 332 -12.21 -3.72 17.12
N ALA A 333 -12.67 -4.00 15.90
CA ALA A 333 -13.22 -5.30 15.52
C ALA A 333 -12.18 -6.43 15.69
N ALA A 334 -10.94 -6.21 15.24
CA ALA A 334 -9.84 -7.16 15.39
C ALA A 334 -9.48 -7.42 16.87
N TYR A 335 -9.51 -6.37 17.70
CA TYR A 335 -9.14 -6.44 19.12
C TYR A 335 -10.19 -7.15 19.96
N ARG A 336 -11.47 -7.03 19.57
CA ARG A 336 -12.62 -7.65 20.23
C ARG A 336 -13.07 -8.98 19.62
N ALA A 337 -12.30 -9.53 18.69
CA ALA A 337 -12.50 -10.90 18.18
C ALA A 337 -12.71 -11.90 19.34
N PRO A 338 -13.40 -13.03 19.12
CA PRO A 338 -13.75 -14.03 20.15
C PRO A 338 -12.54 -14.89 20.59
N VAL A 339 -11.41 -14.23 20.82
CA VAL A 339 -10.19 -14.72 21.43
C VAL A 339 -9.91 -13.82 22.64
N PRO A 340 -9.44 -14.36 23.77
CA PRO A 340 -9.17 -13.55 24.96
C PRO A 340 -8.34 -12.31 24.63
N ALA A 341 -8.85 -11.12 24.97
CA ALA A 341 -8.14 -9.85 24.86
C ALA A 341 -6.97 -9.83 25.86
N ARG A 342 -5.91 -10.57 25.54
CA ARG A 342 -4.69 -10.66 26.35
C ARG A 342 -3.68 -9.64 25.83
N GLY A 343 -3.12 -8.87 26.75
CA GLY A 343 -2.01 -7.96 26.48
C GLY A 343 -2.29 -6.51 26.86
N LYS A 344 -1.32 -5.88 27.52
CA LYS A 344 -1.38 -4.46 27.90
C LYS A 344 -1.51 -3.53 26.68
N GLY A 345 -0.97 -3.93 25.53
CA GLY A 345 -1.04 -3.18 24.27
C GLY A 345 -2.47 -2.95 23.80
N ILE A 346 -3.32 -4.00 23.76
CA ILE A 346 -4.71 -3.89 23.29
C ILE A 346 -5.50 -2.89 24.13
N ARG A 347 -5.39 -2.98 25.46
CA ARG A 347 -6.07 -2.03 26.36
C ARG A 347 -5.62 -0.59 26.14
N ARG A 348 -4.31 -0.37 25.94
CA ARG A 348 -3.77 0.96 25.65
C ARG A 348 -4.27 1.50 24.30
N ALA A 349 -4.20 0.70 23.24
CA ALA A 349 -4.69 1.09 21.93
C ALA A 349 -6.20 1.43 21.95
N LEU A 350 -7.02 0.58 22.57
CA LEU A 350 -8.45 0.85 22.74
C LEU A 350 -8.70 2.12 23.58
N GLY A 351 -7.94 2.34 24.66
CA GLY A 351 -8.03 3.56 25.45
C GLY A 351 -7.66 4.82 24.66
N HIS A 352 -6.73 4.73 23.71
CA HIS A 352 -6.40 5.85 22.80
C HIS A 352 -7.48 6.12 21.76
N ILE A 353 -8.20 5.08 21.30
CA ILE A 353 -9.40 5.24 20.45
C ILE A 353 -10.51 5.94 21.27
N GLU A 354 -10.78 5.44 22.48
CA GLU A 354 -11.85 5.96 23.35
C GLU A 354 -11.60 7.40 23.82
N SER A 355 -10.33 7.76 24.09
CA SER A 355 -9.95 9.11 24.52
C SER A 355 -9.83 10.11 23.36
N GLY A 356 -9.90 9.67 22.10
CA GLY A 356 -9.70 10.51 20.94
C GLY A 356 -8.23 10.85 20.65
N ARG A 357 -7.26 10.23 21.33
CA ARG A 357 -5.83 10.38 21.02
C ARG A 357 -5.48 9.74 19.67
N LEU A 358 -6.13 8.62 19.35
CA LEU A 358 -6.13 7.97 18.06
C LEU A 358 -7.48 8.25 17.38
N VAL A 359 -7.47 9.10 16.35
CA VAL A 359 -8.69 9.50 15.63
C VAL A 359 -8.85 8.72 14.33
N GLY A 360 -10.07 8.69 13.80
CA GLY A 360 -10.32 8.21 12.45
C GLY A 360 -9.97 9.24 11.40
N LEU A 361 -9.71 8.76 10.17
CA LEU A 361 -9.49 9.61 9.01
C LEU A 361 -10.66 10.57 8.80
N ASP A 362 -11.88 10.12 9.05
CA ASP A 362 -13.08 10.96 9.00
C ASP A 362 -13.02 12.12 10.00
N GLY A 363 -12.71 11.83 11.27
CA GLY A 363 -12.58 12.84 12.32
C GLY A 363 -11.50 13.88 12.01
N TRP A 364 -10.33 13.42 11.56
CA TRP A 364 -9.23 14.30 11.18
C TRP A 364 -9.58 15.17 9.96
N LEU A 365 -10.22 14.61 8.93
CA LEU A 365 -10.63 15.38 7.76
C LEU A 365 -11.69 16.44 8.09
N ARG A 366 -12.60 16.17 9.05
CA ARG A 366 -13.52 17.20 9.56
C ARG A 366 -12.80 18.32 10.29
N ASP A 367 -11.82 18.00 11.12
CA ASP A 367 -10.98 19.00 11.81
C ASP A 367 -10.22 19.87 10.80
N VAL A 368 -9.57 19.27 9.81
CA VAL A 368 -8.87 20.03 8.75
C VAL A 368 -9.84 20.88 7.93
N ALA A 369 -11.04 20.38 7.63
CA ALA A 369 -12.06 21.12 6.89
C ALA A 369 -12.69 22.27 7.70
N GLY A 370 -12.67 22.19 9.03
CA GLY A 370 -13.21 23.21 9.93
C GLY A 370 -12.23 24.33 10.27
N ARG A 371 -10.95 24.17 9.88
CA ARG A 371 -9.90 25.20 9.97
C ARG A 371 -9.88 26.02 8.69
#